data_AF-E9JAK6-F1
#
_entry.id   AF-E9JAK6-F1
#
_cell.length_a   1.000
_cell.length_b   1.000
_cell.length_c   1.000
_cell.angle_alpha   90.00
_cell.angle_beta   90.00
_cell.angle_gamma   90.00
#
_symmetry.space_group_name_H-M   'P 1'
#
loop_
_entity.id
_entity.type
_entity.pdbx_description
1 polymer ?
#
loop_
_entity_poly.entity_id
_entity_poly.type
_entity_poly.pdbx_seq_one_letter_code
_entity_poly.pdbx_strand_id
1 'polypeptide(L)' 'ATVFQTEIVAILKCAQLALEGRETGGRVRICSDSQAAIKALEAPICTSRLVWDCRNALEKLAKDKEVI' A
#
# COMPACT_ATOMS: atom_id res chain seq x y z
N ALA A 1 18.73 4.25 2.94
CA ALA A 1 17.27 4.28 2.73
C ALA A 1 16.76 5.62 3.23
N THR A 2 15.85 6.27 2.50
CA THR A 2 15.26 7.57 2.91
C THR A 2 13.98 7.35 3.71
N VAL A 3 13.54 8.35 4.48
CA VAL A 3 12.25 8.31 5.21
C VAL A 3 11.09 8.02 4.25
N PHE A 4 11.08 8.64 3.07
CA PHE A 4 10.06 8.35 2.05
C PHE A 4 10.04 6.86 1.64
N GLN A 5 11.20 6.25 1.41
CA GLN A 5 11.28 4.84 1.03
C GLN A 5 10.82 3.93 2.17
N THR A 6 11.15 4.24 3.43
CA THR A 6 10.70 3.44 4.58
C THR A 6 9.19 3.48 4.75
N GLU A 7 8.56 4.63 4.51
CA GLU A 7 7.10 4.78 4.55
C GLU A 7 6.40 3.95 3.48
N ILE A 8 6.89 3.98 2.23
CA ILE A 8 6.33 3.15 1.16
C ILE A 8 6.51 1.65 1.47
N VAL A 9 7.66 1.25 2.02
CA VAL A 9 7.91 -0.13 2.44
C VAL A 9 6.98 -0.55 3.57
N ALA A 10 6.71 0.32 4.54
CA ALA A 10 5.78 0.04 5.63
C ALA A 10 4.37 -0.23 5.09
N ILE A 11 3.85 0.65 4.21
CA ILE A 11 2.55 0.47 3.57
C ILE A 11 2.51 -0.83 2.76
N LEU A 12 3.55 -1.10 1.96
CA LEU A 12 3.66 -2.34 1.19
C LEU A 12 3.61 -3.58 2.09
N LYS A 13 4.31 -3.56 3.24
CA LYS A 13 4.30 -4.68 4.19
C LYS A 13 2.94 -4.87 4.84
N CYS A 14 2.26 -3.79 5.22
CA CYS A 14 0.89 -3.87 5.72
C CYS A 14 -0.05 -4.51 4.68
N ALA A 15 0.04 -4.11 3.41
CA ALA A 15 -0.77 -4.68 2.33
C ALA A 15 -0.47 -6.18 2.11
N GLN A 16 0.81 -6.58 2.12
CA GLN A 16 1.22 -7.98 1.99
C GLN A 16 0.70 -8.84 3.15
N LEU A 17 0.86 -8.39 4.39
CA LEU A 17 0.36 -9.11 5.57
C LEU A 17 -1.16 -9.27 5.52
N ALA A 18 -1.87 -8.21 5.07
CA ALA A 18 -3.32 -8.27 4.91
C ALA A 18 -3.74 -9.28 3.82
N LEU A 19 -2.97 -9.43 2.73
CA LEU A 19 -3.20 -10.42 1.69
C LEU A 19 -2.86 -11.86 2.12
N GLU A 20 -1.87 -12.03 2.99
CA GLU A 20 -1.47 -13.34 3.53
C GLU A 20 -2.46 -13.88 4.58
N GLY A 21 -3.21 -12.99 5.23
CA GLY A 21 -4.26 -13.35 6.17
C GLY A 21 -5.34 -14.20 5.51
N ARG A 22 -5.60 -15.39 6.07
CA ARG A 22 -6.58 -16.38 5.55
C ARG A 22 -8.04 -15.94 5.63
N GLU A 23 -8.32 -14.85 6.34
CA GLU A 23 -9.64 -14.24 6.44
C GLU A 23 -9.98 -13.60 5.09
N THR A 24 -10.94 -14.19 4.39
CA THR A 24 -11.51 -13.67 3.13
C THR A 24 -12.73 -12.83 3.46
N GLY A 25 -12.83 -11.65 2.86
CA GLY A 25 -13.82 -10.65 3.25
C GLY A 25 -13.44 -9.95 4.55
N GLY A 26 -13.56 -8.62 4.55
CA GLY A 26 -13.18 -7.78 5.67
C GLY A 26 -12.75 -6.39 5.21
N ARG A 27 -12.77 -5.44 6.13
CA ARG A 27 -12.29 -4.07 5.91
C ARG A 27 -10.86 -3.96 6.39
N VAL A 28 -9.98 -3.44 5.54
CA VAL A 28 -8.59 -3.15 5.91
C VAL A 28 -8.35 -1.67 5.81
N ARG A 29 -7.84 -1.08 6.89
CA ARG A 29 -7.43 0.31 6.96
C ARG A 29 -5.92 0.37 7.22
N ILE A 30 -5.20 1.04 6.33
CA ILE A 30 -3.78 1.35 6.48
C ILE A 30 -3.66 2.86 6.69
N CYS A 31 -3.19 3.28 7.85
CA CYS A 31 -2.98 4.70 8.18
C CYS A 31 -1.50 5.05 8.05
N SER A 32 -1.18 6.08 7.28
CA SER A 32 0.16 6.69 7.23
C SER A 32 -0.01 8.21 7.35
N ASP A 33 0.85 8.87 8.12
CA ASP A 33 0.95 10.32 8.22
C ASP A 33 1.93 10.90 7.18
N SER A 34 2.60 10.03 6.42
CA SER A 34 3.51 10.41 5.34
C SER A 34 2.77 10.90 4.11
N GLN A 35 2.51 12.21 4.07
CA GLN A 35 1.88 12.85 2.91
C GLN A 35 2.66 12.62 1.61
N ALA A 36 3.98 12.49 1.68
CA ALA A 36 4.80 12.18 0.51
C ALA A 36 4.49 10.78 -0.02
N ALA A 37 4.34 9.79 0.85
CA ALA A 37 3.97 8.43 0.48
C ALA A 37 2.57 8.37 -0.12
N ILE A 38 1.59 9.03 0.52
CA ILE A 38 0.21 9.12 0.03
C ILE A 38 0.18 9.74 -1.37
N LYS A 39 0.77 10.92 -1.55
CA LYS A 39 0.80 11.61 -2.85
C LYS A 39 1.49 10.78 -3.93
N ALA A 40 2.55 10.05 -3.59
CA ALA A 40 3.21 9.17 -4.56
C ALA A 40 2.32 8.00 -4.97
N LEU A 41 1.54 7.43 -4.05
CA LEU A 41 0.60 6.35 -4.33
C LEU A 41 -0.64 6.81 -5.08
N GLU A 42 -1.09 8.05 -4.89
CA GLU A 42 -2.20 8.68 -5.62
C GLU A 42 -1.82 9.21 -7.01
N ALA A 43 -0.53 9.45 -7.27
CA ALA A 43 -0.08 10.04 -8.52
C ALA A 43 -0.46 9.18 -9.75
N PRO A 44 -1.02 9.76 -10.82
CA PRO A 44 -1.47 8.99 -11.99
C PRO A 44 -0.32 8.26 -12.70
N ILE A 45 0.89 8.83 -12.64
CA ILE A 45 2.10 8.26 -13.23
C ILE A 45 3.08 7.95 -12.10
N CYS A 46 3.64 6.73 -12.11
CA CYS A 46 4.63 6.28 -11.16
C CYS A 46 5.90 5.83 -11.88
N THR A 47 7.04 6.47 -11.59
CA THR A 47 8.35 6.10 -12.16
C THR A 47 9.19 5.27 -11.19
N SER A 48 8.84 5.27 -9.90
CA SER A 48 9.52 4.48 -8.87
C SER A 48 9.01 3.05 -8.85
N ARG A 49 9.91 2.08 -9.01
CA ARG A 49 9.54 0.66 -8.93
C ARG A 49 8.91 0.30 -7.58
N LEU A 50 9.46 0.82 -6.50
CA LEU A 50 8.99 0.54 -5.14
C LEU A 50 7.55 1.04 -4.91
N VAL A 51 7.24 2.25 -5.39
CA VAL A 51 5.89 2.82 -5.30
C VAL A 51 4.92 2.02 -6.19
N TRP A 52 5.37 1.58 -7.36
CA TRP A 52 4.57 0.74 -8.26
C TRP A 52 4.24 -0.63 -7.64
N ASP A 53 5.21 -1.29 -7.02
CA ASP A 53 5.00 -2.56 -6.32
C ASP A 53 4.04 -2.39 -5.13
N CYS A 54 4.17 -1.29 -4.38
CA CYS A 54 3.24 -0.94 -3.30
C CYS A 54 1.81 -0.73 -3.81
N ARG A 55 1.64 0.06 -4.88
CA ARG A 55 0.32 0.30 -5.51
C ARG A 55 -0.34 -0.99 -5.96
N ASN A 56 0.40 -1.88 -6.63
CA ASN A 56 -0.15 -3.16 -7.07
C ASN A 56 -0.58 -4.06 -5.91
N ALA A 57 0.16 -4.05 -4.80
CA ALA A 57 -0.23 -4.78 -3.60
C ALA A 57 -1.55 -4.25 -3.02
N LEU A 58 -1.72 -2.91 -2.97
CA LEU A 58 -2.96 -2.27 -2.55
C LEU A 58 -4.12 -2.56 -3.50
N GLU A 59 -3.90 -2.52 -4.82
CA GLU A 59 -4.92 -2.88 -5.82
C GLU A 59 -5.34 -4.35 -5.72
N LYS A 60 -4.38 -5.25 -5.47
CA LYS A 60 -4.67 -6.66 -5.22
C LYS A 60 -5.48 -6.82 -3.93
N LEU A 61 -5.11 -6.09 -2.88
CA LEU A 61 -5.84 -6.08 -1.62
C LEU A 61 -7.27 -5.56 -1.80
N ALA A 62 -7.48 -4.49 -2.58
CA ALA A 62 -8.80 -3.93 -2.86
C ALA A 62 -9.72 -4.87 -3.68
N LYS A 63 -9.16 -5.82 -4.42
CA LYS A 63 -9.93 -6.87 -5.11
C LYS A 63 -10.40 -7.98 -4.16
N ASP A 64 -9.67 -8.21 -3.07
CA ASP A 64 -9.94 -9.27 -2.09
C ASP A 64 -10.71 -8.76 -0.86
N LYS A 65 -10.53 -7.48 -0.51
CA LYS A 65 -11.03 -6.82 0.71
C LYS A 65 -11.50 -5.41 0.41
N GLU A 66 -12.45 -4.91 1.21
CA GLU A 66 -12.88 -3.51 1.12
C GLU A 66 -11.77 -2.63 1.77
N VAL A 67 -11.03 -1.88 0.96
CA VAL A 67 -10.01 -0.94 1.43
C VAL A 67 -10.69 0.42 1.68
N ILE A 68 -10.58 0.93 2.91
CA ILE A 68 -11.26 2.17 3.37
C ILE A 68 -10.27 3.16 3.99
#